data_AF-A0A9D8LLJ7-F1
#
_entry.id   AF-A0A9D8LLJ7-F1
#
_cell.length_a   1.000
_cell.length_b   1.000
_cell.length_c   1.000
_cell.angle_alpha   90.00
_cell.angle_beta   90.00
_cell.angle_gamma   90.00
#
_symmetry.space_group_name_H-M   'P 1'
#
loop_
_entity.id
_entity.type
_entity.pdbx_description
1 polymer ?
#
loop_
_entity_poly.entity_id
_entity_poly.type
_entity_poly.pdbx_seq_one_letter_code
_entity_poly.pdbx_strand_id
1 'polypeptide(L)' 'MAYPTPSAKRKQAFMLFAFPTGVQGNVVSAGVNEFVIPNYKQTWGNIRKIANAPEGTRHLSFKSQEYAV' A
#
# COMPACT_ATOMS: atom_id res chain seq x y z
N MET A 1 -4.66 6.15 5.33
CA MET A 1 -5.25 5.10 6.19
C MET A 1 -4.34 3.88 6.13
N ALA A 2 -4.22 3.09 7.20
CA ALA A 2 -3.50 1.82 7.20
C ALA A 2 -4.50 0.67 7.43
N TYR A 3 -4.37 -0.42 6.66
CA TYR A 3 -5.21 -1.60 6.79
C TYR A 3 -4.41 -2.71 7.48
N PRO A 4 -4.77 -3.13 8.70
CA PRO A 4 -4.10 -4.25 9.36
C PRO A 4 -4.39 -5.56 8.63
N THR A 5 -3.35 -6.25 8.17
CA THR A 5 -3.47 -7.51 7.42
C THR A 5 -2.62 -8.58 8.09
N PRO A 6 -3.21 -9.54 8.81
CA PRO A 6 -2.45 -10.57 9.54
C PRO A 6 -1.52 -11.41 8.68
N SER A 7 -1.88 -11.66 7.42
CA SER A 7 -1.06 -12.42 6.46
C SER A 7 0.11 -11.62 5.87
N ALA A 8 0.21 -10.32 6.13
CA ALA A 8 1.36 -9.52 5.70
C ALA A 8 2.61 -9.87 6.52
N LYS A 9 3.71 -10.19 5.82
CA LYS A 9 5.01 -10.42 6.47
C LYS A 9 5.56 -9.13 7.08
N ARG A 10 6.32 -9.27 8.17
CA ARG A 10 6.97 -8.14 8.84
C ARG A 10 7.84 -7.34 7.84
N LYS A 11 7.71 -6.00 7.86
CA LYS A 11 8.39 -5.05 6.96
C LYS A 11 8.00 -5.18 5.47
N GLN A 12 6.88 -5.82 5.17
CA GLN A 12 6.31 -5.84 3.82
C GLN A 12 4.94 -5.16 3.87
N ALA A 13 4.73 -4.20 2.98
CA ALA A 13 3.48 -3.47 2.85
C ALA A 13 2.98 -3.57 1.42
N PHE A 14 1.65 -3.58 1.25
CA PHE A 14 1.00 -3.52 -0.05
C PHE A 14 0.07 -2.30 -0.07
N MET A 15 0.24 -1.43 -1.06
CA MET A 15 -0.58 -0.23 -1.24
C MET A 15 -1.29 -0.30 -2.59
N LEU A 16 -2.59 -0.01 -2.59
CA LEU A 16 -3.40 0.03 -3.81
C LEU A 16 -2.79 1.01 -4.81
N PHE A 17 -2.59 0.54 -6.05
CA PHE A 17 -1.98 1.33 -7.11
C PHE A 17 -2.99 2.29 -7.77
N ALA A 18 -2.50 3.42 -8.27
CA ALA A 18 -3.25 4.40 -9.08
C ALA A 18 -4.57 4.91 -8.46
N PHE A 19 -4.68 4.94 -7.13
CA PHE A 19 -5.88 5.47 -6.48
C PHE A 19 -5.82 7.01 -6.37
N PRO A 20 -6.89 7.75 -6.73
CA PRO A 20 -6.84 9.21 -6.86
C PRO A 20 -6.56 9.93 -5.53
N THR A 21 -6.95 9.36 -4.39
CA THR A 21 -6.73 9.96 -3.07
C THR A 21 -5.41 9.53 -2.40
N GLY A 22 -4.56 8.80 -3.13
CA GLY A 22 -3.25 8.36 -2.65
C GLY A 22 -2.50 7.57 -3.73
N VAL A 23 -1.62 8.24 -4.47
CA VAL A 23 -0.92 7.66 -5.61
C VAL A 23 0.36 6.93 -5.17
N GLN A 24 0.36 5.60 -5.21
CA GLN A 24 1.54 4.78 -4.87
C GLN A 24 2.71 4.97 -5.87
N GLY A 25 2.42 5.29 -7.13
CA GLY A 25 3.45 5.49 -8.17
C GLY A 25 4.45 6.60 -7.83
N ASN A 26 4.09 7.56 -6.97
CA ASN A 26 4.96 8.67 -6.58
C ASN A 26 6.22 8.22 -5.81
N VAL A 27 6.23 7.01 -5.23
CA VAL A 27 7.40 6.45 -4.52
C VAL A 27 8.17 5.42 -5.34
N VAL A 28 7.74 5.11 -6.57
CA VAL A 28 8.48 4.22 -7.47
C VAL A 28 9.58 5.03 -8.16
N SER A 29 10.79 4.47 -8.22
CA SER A 29 11.91 5.09 -8.94
C SER A 29 11.72 5.05 -10.47
N ALA A 30 12.52 5.82 -11.21
CA ALA A 30 12.55 5.75 -12.67
C ALA A 30 13.25 4.49 -13.24
N GLY A 31 13.62 3.52 -12.39
CA GLY A 31 14.35 2.31 -12.78
C GLY A 31 13.57 1.40 -13.73
N VAL A 32 14.20 1.05 -14.84
CA VAL A 32 13.70 0.11 -15.86
C VAL A 32 14.75 -0.96 -16.14
N ASN A 33 14.35 -2.08 -16.73
CA ASN A 33 15.30 -3.05 -17.28
C ASN A 33 15.80 -2.64 -18.69
N GLU A 34 16.60 -3.49 -19.32
CA GLU A 34 17.22 -3.28 -20.64
C GLU A 34 16.21 -3.10 -21.78
N PHE A 35 14.98 -3.58 -21.58
CA PHE A 35 13.85 -3.45 -22.52
C PHE A 35 12.87 -2.33 -22.14
N VAL A 36 13.29 -1.42 -21.26
CA VAL A 36 12.48 -0.29 -20.79
C VAL A 36 11.19 -0.74 -20.07
N ILE A 37 11.22 -1.93 -19.47
CA ILE A 37 10.11 -2.41 -18.64
C ILE A 37 10.29 -1.84 -17.22
N PRO A 38 9.29 -1.09 -16.71
CA PRO A 38 9.38 -0.43 -15.41
C PRO A 38 9.31 -1.38 -14.24
N ASN A 39 10.22 -1.19 -13.28
CA ASN A 39 10.29 -2.01 -12.07
C ASN A 39 9.41 -1.45 -10.92
N TYR A 40 8.10 -1.60 -11.03
CA TYR A 40 7.17 -1.11 -10.01
C TYR A 40 7.20 -1.89 -8.70
N LYS A 41 7.43 -3.21 -8.76
CA LYS A 41 7.19 -4.13 -7.62
C LYS A 41 8.34 -4.10 -6.61
N GLN A 42 9.56 -3.77 -7.03
CA GLN A 42 10.70 -3.60 -6.14
C GLN A 42 10.81 -2.15 -5.69
N THR A 43 9.96 -1.74 -4.74
CA THR A 43 9.95 -0.40 -4.14
C THR A 43 10.11 -0.49 -2.62
N TRP A 44 11.04 0.28 -2.05
CA TRP A 44 11.25 0.39 -0.60
C TRP A 44 11.15 1.85 -0.14
N GLY A 45 10.65 2.07 1.07
CA GLY A 45 10.51 3.41 1.63
C GLY A 45 10.13 3.41 3.11
N ASN A 46 10.19 4.60 3.70
CA ASN A 46 9.79 4.82 5.09
C ASN A 46 8.30 5.10 5.19
N ILE A 47 7.68 4.69 6.31
CA ILE A 47 6.28 4.99 6.64
C ILE A 47 6.27 5.84 7.91
N ARG A 48 5.56 6.97 7.87
CA ARG A 48 5.32 7.83 9.04
C ARG A 48 3.85 8.21 9.16
N LYS A 49 3.39 8.43 10.39
CA LYS A 49 2.02 8.86 10.67
C LYS A 49 1.81 10.31 10.19
N ILE A 50 0.70 10.56 9.50
CA ILE A 50 0.29 11.90 9.07
C ILE A 50 -0.80 12.44 10.00
N ALA A 51 -1.81 11.62 10.32
CA ALA A 51 -2.93 11.98 11.19
C ALA A 51 -3.49 10.73 11.90
N ASN A 52 -4.39 10.94 12.87
CA ASN A 52 -5.26 9.87 13.36
C ASN A 52 -6.26 9.43 12.27
N ALA A 53 -6.97 8.32 12.50
CA ALA A 53 -7.99 7.82 11.57
C ALA A 53 -9.06 8.91 11.34
N PRO A 54 -9.25 9.38 10.09
CA PRO A 54 -10.27 10.39 9.79
C PRO A 54 -11.69 9.82 9.94
N GLU A 55 -12.68 10.69 10.20
CA GLU A 55 -14.08 10.27 10.41
C GLU A 55 -14.65 9.49 9.23
N GLY A 56 -14.25 9.84 8.00
CA GLY A 56 -14.66 9.13 6.78
C GLY A 56 -14.24 7.66 6.72
N THR A 57 -13.35 7.20 7.61
CA THR A 57 -12.93 5.78 7.69
C THR A 57 -13.68 4.99 8.77
N ARG A 58 -14.52 5.64 9.58
CA ARG A 58 -15.16 5.03 10.76
C ARG A 58 -16.13 3.89 10.44
N HIS A 59 -16.81 3.96 9.30
CA HIS A 59 -17.79 2.97 8.85
C HIS A 59 -17.16 1.77 8.11
N LEU A 60 -15.84 1.78 7.91
CA LEU A 60 -15.15 0.76 7.11
C LEU A 60 -14.86 -0.50 7.94
N SER A 61 -14.90 -1.65 7.27
CA SER A 61 -14.44 -2.93 7.84
C SER A 61 -12.93 -3.10 7.63
N PHE A 62 -12.23 -3.44 8.72
CA PHE A 62 -10.81 -3.80 8.74
C PHE A 62 -10.57 -5.29 9.02
N LYS A 63 -11.58 -6.14 8.76
CA LYS A 63 -11.47 -7.59 8.93
C LYS A 63 -10.51 -8.19 7.89
N SER A 64 -10.09 -9.45 8.10
CA SER A 64 -9.39 -10.17 7.04
C SER A 64 -10.27 -10.24 5.78
N GLN A 65 -9.63 -10.18 4.61
CA GLN A 65 -10.27 -10.42 3.32
C GLN A 65 -10.29 -11.91 2.95
N GLU A 66 -9.60 -12.74 3.73
CA GLU A 66 -9.55 -14.19 3.54
C GLU A 66 -10.89 -14.81 3.99
N TYR A 67 -11.42 -15.71 3.17
CA TYR A 67 -12.61 -16.49 3.53
C TYR A 67 -12.31 -17.39 4.73
N ALA A 68 -13.17 -17.33 5.76
CA ALA A 68 -13.13 -18.24 6.89
C ALA A 68 -14.04 -19.44 6.62
N VAL A 69 -13.47 -20.64 6.66
CA VAL A 69 -14.20 -21.92 6.61
C VAL A 69 -14.73 -22.25 8.00
#